data_AF-A0A819KNM4-F1
#
_entry.id   AF-A0A819KNM4-F1
#
_cell.length_a   1.000
_cell.length_b   1.000
_cell.length_c   1.000
_cell.angle_alpha   90.00
_cell.angle_beta   90.00
_cell.angle_gamma   90.00
#
_symmetry.space_group_name_H-M   'P 1'
#
loop_
_entity.id
_entity.type
_entity.pdbx_description
1 polymer ?
#
loop_
_entity_poly.entity_id
_entity_poly.type
_entity_poly.pdbx_seq_one_letter_code
_entity_poly.pdbx_strand_id
1 'polypeptide(L)'
;MSLCCTLLFAISIVAILVGLLTRTSKPTIIITTTTTTMKDVTLLTGQNEIVYGLWNTLAGGNSTLSTSGSGIGNYNPNETPDNVFDQNSTTKYNSYGVCNITFGNAPQCGLNTGLYLTLQQGALLLTGIRFRTANSLPVRDPITITVEG
;
A
#
# COMPACT_ATOMS: atom_id res chain seq x y z
N MET A 1 -75.00 -1.18 49.78
CA MET A 1 -74.35 -0.77 48.52
C MET A 1 -73.88 0.65 48.70
N SER A 2 -72.59 0.96 48.64
CA SER A 2 -72.22 2.25 48.06
C SER A 2 -70.73 2.39 47.86
N LEU A 3 -70.35 2.31 46.58
CA LEU A 3 -69.27 3.05 45.90
C LEU A 3 -67.81 2.90 46.34
N CYS A 4 -67.46 2.60 47.59
CA CYS A 4 -66.06 2.68 48.02
C CYS A 4 -65.22 1.45 47.61
N CYS A 5 -65.79 0.24 47.63
CA CYS A 5 -65.05 -1.00 47.38
C CYS A 5 -64.84 -1.30 45.88
N THR A 6 -65.77 -0.86 45.01
CA THR A 6 -65.66 -1.04 43.55
C THR A 6 -64.69 -0.06 42.89
N LEU A 7 -64.47 1.12 43.49
CA LEU A 7 -63.55 2.14 42.94
C LEU A 7 -62.08 1.74 43.14
N LEU A 8 -61.76 1.09 44.27
CA LEU A 8 -60.40 0.59 44.57
C LEU A 8 -59.99 -0.59 43.67
N PHE A 9 -60.92 -1.48 43.32
CA PHE A 9 -60.64 -2.56 42.37
C PHE A 9 -60.43 -2.07 40.94
N ALA A 10 -61.20 -1.05 40.50
CA ALA A 10 -61.07 -0.51 39.15
C ALA A 10 -59.73 0.21 38.91
N ILE A 11 -59.22 0.94 39.90
CA ILE A 11 -57.93 1.65 39.78
C ILE A 11 -56.75 0.67 39.71
N SER A 12 -56.82 -0.44 40.46
CA SER A 12 -55.78 -1.48 40.46
C SER A 12 -55.68 -2.20 39.10
N ILE A 13 -56.81 -2.52 38.47
CA ILE A 13 -56.84 -3.21 37.18
C ILE A 13 -56.31 -2.31 36.05
N VAL A 14 -56.61 -1.01 36.07
CA VAL A 14 -56.09 -0.05 35.08
C VAL A 14 -54.57 0.12 35.23
N ALA A 15 -54.03 0.15 36.46
CA ALA A 15 -52.59 0.24 36.69
C ALA A 15 -51.83 -1.01 36.20
N ILE A 16 -52.42 -2.20 36.38
CA ILE A 16 -51.84 -3.47 35.90
C ILE A 16 -51.88 -3.54 34.37
N LEU A 17 -52.96 -3.06 33.74
CA LEU A 17 -53.09 -3.07 32.28
C LEU A 17 -52.11 -2.09 31.62
N VAL A 18 -51.93 -0.89 32.19
CA VAL A 18 -50.94 0.10 31.71
C VAL A 18 -49.51 -0.40 31.88
N GLY A 19 -49.19 -1.09 32.99
CA GLY A 19 -47.86 -1.68 33.21
C GLY A 19 -47.53 -2.86 32.28
N LEU A 20 -48.55 -3.56 31.76
CA LEU A 20 -48.37 -4.67 30.81
C LEU A 20 -48.11 -4.17 29.38
N LEU A 21 -48.59 -2.96 29.04
CA LEU A 21 -48.45 -2.33 27.72
C LEU A 21 -47.11 -1.61 27.50
N THR A 22 -46.27 -1.44 28.52
CA THR A 22 -44.97 -0.73 28.41
C THR A 22 -43.74 -1.66 28.46
N ARG A 23 -43.85 -2.94 28.05
CA ARG A 23 -42.67 -3.80 27.89
C ARG A 23 -41.82 -3.35 26.69
N THR A 24 -40.91 -2.40 26.94
CA THR A 24 -39.84 -2.07 26.00
C THR A 24 -38.83 -3.22 26.00
N SER A 25 -38.91 -4.12 25.02
CA SER A 25 -37.83 -5.08 24.77
C SER A 25 -36.64 -4.31 24.23
N LYS A 26 -35.56 -4.22 25.02
CA LYS A 26 -34.30 -3.61 24.58
C LYS A 26 -33.82 -4.37 23.33
N PRO A 27 -33.65 -3.72 22.17
CA PRO A 27 -33.16 -4.39 20.98
C PRO A 27 -31.73 -4.87 21.23
N THR A 28 -31.52 -6.19 21.20
CA THR A 28 -30.19 -6.78 21.25
C THR A 28 -29.61 -6.73 19.85
N ILE A 29 -28.65 -5.84 19.63
CA ILE A 29 -27.90 -5.75 18.37
C ILE A 29 -26.84 -6.83 18.38
N ILE A 30 -26.97 -7.84 17.51
CA ILE A 30 -25.93 -8.84 17.28
C ILE A 30 -25.01 -8.30 16.19
N ILE A 31 -23.81 -7.86 16.58
CA ILE A 31 -22.76 -7.44 15.65
C ILE A 31 -21.98 -8.68 15.26
N THR A 32 -22.21 -9.20 14.05
CA THR A 32 -21.39 -10.26 13.47
C THR A 32 -20.13 -9.63 12.91
N THR A 33 -19.03 -9.68 13.67
CA THR A 33 -17.72 -9.26 13.19
C THR A 33 -17.09 -10.40 12.39
N THR A 34 -17.09 -10.27 11.06
CA THR A 34 -16.34 -11.17 10.19
C THR A 34 -14.87 -10.75 10.25
N THR A 35 -14.04 -11.47 11.01
CA THR A 35 -12.59 -11.28 10.98
C THR A 35 -12.05 -11.90 9.70
N THR A 36 -11.92 -11.11 8.64
CA THR A 36 -11.09 -11.49 7.49
C THR A 36 -9.63 -11.43 7.91
N THR A 37 -9.02 -12.59 8.12
CA THR A 37 -7.56 -12.70 8.24
C THR A 37 -6.97 -12.25 6.90
N MET A 38 -6.44 -11.02 6.84
CA MET A 38 -5.63 -10.58 5.72
C MET A 38 -4.47 -11.57 5.61
N LYS A 39 -4.35 -12.23 4.45
CA LYS A 39 -3.16 -13.02 4.14
C LYS A 39 -1.97 -12.08 4.29
N ASP A 40 -1.07 -12.41 5.23
CA ASP A 40 0.06 -11.56 5.56
C ASP A 40 0.87 -11.23 4.29
N VAL A 41 1.11 -9.95 4.05
CA VAL A 41 1.90 -9.50 2.90
C VAL A 41 3.35 -9.51 3.34
N THR A 42 4.04 -10.61 3.05
CA THR A 42 5.47 -10.72 3.32
C THR A 42 6.25 -9.81 2.36
N LEU A 43 7.04 -8.89 2.92
CA LEU A 43 7.97 -8.09 2.14
C LEU A 43 9.12 -8.98 1.66
N LEU A 44 9.35 -9.01 0.35
CA LEU A 44 10.36 -9.89 -0.24
C LEU A 44 11.79 -9.34 -0.11
N THR A 45 11.94 -8.04 0.14
CA THR A 45 13.22 -7.31 0.15
C THR A 45 13.56 -6.79 1.54
N GLY A 46 14.78 -7.05 2.01
CA GLY A 46 15.33 -6.45 3.24
C GLY A 46 16.07 -5.12 3.00
N GLN A 47 16.59 -4.50 4.07
CA GLN A 47 17.49 -3.33 3.97
C GLN A 47 18.91 -3.70 3.49
N ASN A 48 19.22 -5.00 3.45
CA ASN A 48 20.55 -5.52 3.10
C ASN A 48 20.59 -6.13 1.69
N GLU A 49 19.59 -5.84 0.84
CA GLU A 49 19.64 -6.28 -0.55
C GLU A 49 20.75 -5.53 -1.28
N ILE A 50 21.52 -6.26 -2.09
CA ILE A 50 22.46 -5.63 -3.02
C ILE A 50 21.70 -5.38 -4.31
N VAL A 51 21.50 -4.10 -4.62
CA VAL A 51 20.70 -3.67 -5.76
C VAL A 51 21.59 -3.05 -6.82
N TYR A 52 21.38 -3.46 -8.07
CA TYR A 52 22.07 -2.89 -9.21
C TYR A 52 21.09 -2.10 -10.07
N GLY A 53 21.51 -0.92 -10.51
CA GLY A 53 20.77 -0.17 -11.53
C GLY A 53 20.98 -0.79 -12.91
N LEU A 54 19.95 -0.78 -13.74
CA LEU A 54 20.01 -1.15 -15.15
C LEU A 54 19.63 0.03 -16.03
N TRP A 55 20.20 0.06 -17.23
CA TRP A 55 19.74 0.91 -18.32
C TRP A 55 19.57 0.07 -19.59
N ASN A 56 19.19 0.72 -20.69
CA ASN A 56 18.85 0.11 -21.98
C ASN A 56 17.94 -1.13 -21.90
N THR A 57 17.02 -1.13 -20.93
CA THR A 57 16.14 -2.27 -20.68
C THR A 57 15.12 -2.44 -21.80
N LEU A 58 14.98 -3.68 -22.27
CA LEU A 58 13.92 -4.11 -23.17
C LEU A 58 13.39 -5.45 -22.64
N ALA A 59 12.06 -5.62 -22.60
CA ALA A 59 11.46 -6.86 -22.12
C ALA A 59 11.96 -8.06 -22.93
N GLY A 60 12.45 -9.10 -22.25
CA GLY A 60 13.09 -10.28 -22.83
C GLY A 60 14.44 -10.01 -23.51
N GLY A 61 14.98 -8.80 -23.38
CA GLY A 61 16.23 -8.36 -23.99
C GLY A 61 17.37 -8.22 -22.99
N ASN A 62 18.60 -8.15 -23.52
CA ASN A 62 19.76 -7.88 -22.68
C ASN A 62 19.78 -6.42 -22.21
N SER A 63 20.19 -6.23 -20.96
CA SER A 63 20.36 -4.91 -20.35
C SER A 63 21.81 -4.73 -19.89
N THR A 64 22.21 -3.48 -19.63
CA THR A 64 23.55 -3.14 -19.14
C THR A 64 23.45 -2.56 -17.73
N LEU A 65 24.45 -2.85 -16.90
CA LEU A 65 24.56 -2.23 -15.58
C LEU A 65 24.70 -0.70 -15.74
N SER A 66 23.89 0.02 -14.98
CA SER A 66 24.01 1.46 -14.81
C SER A 66 25.16 1.77 -13.87
N THR A 67 25.90 2.84 -14.15
CA THR A 67 27.04 3.27 -13.33
C THR A 67 26.79 4.66 -12.73
N SER A 68 27.45 4.95 -11.61
CA SER A 68 27.39 6.28 -11.00
C SER A 68 27.98 7.32 -11.95
N GLY A 69 27.27 8.42 -12.19
CA GLY A 69 27.75 9.48 -13.08
C GLY A 69 26.69 10.48 -13.47
N SER A 70 26.87 11.13 -14.61
CA SER A 70 25.97 12.18 -15.10
C SER A 70 25.60 12.04 -16.57
N GLY A 71 26.07 10.97 -17.23
CA GLY A 71 25.80 10.67 -18.62
C GLY A 71 24.61 9.76 -18.85
N ILE A 72 24.40 9.40 -20.12
CA ILE A 72 23.43 8.40 -20.56
C ILE A 72 23.77 7.06 -19.93
N GLY A 73 22.76 6.37 -19.43
CA GLY A 73 22.90 5.10 -18.74
C GLY A 73 23.45 5.20 -17.33
N ASN A 74 23.72 6.41 -16.81
CA ASN A 74 24.14 6.60 -15.44
C ASN A 74 22.98 6.84 -14.48
N TYR A 75 23.23 6.64 -13.19
CA TYR A 75 22.40 7.13 -12.11
C TYR A 75 23.09 8.28 -11.37
N ASN A 76 22.29 9.12 -10.70
CA ASN A 76 22.81 10.22 -9.88
C ASN A 76 23.66 9.65 -8.72
N PRO A 77 24.93 10.08 -8.53
CA PRO A 77 25.82 9.56 -7.50
C PRO A 77 25.30 9.62 -6.06
N ASN A 78 24.34 10.52 -5.78
CA ASN A 78 23.74 10.69 -4.46
C ASN A 78 22.37 9.98 -4.31
N GLU A 79 21.84 9.40 -5.39
CA GLU A 79 20.52 8.76 -5.43
C GLU A 79 20.70 7.34 -6.02
N THR A 80 21.46 6.52 -5.28
CA THR A 80 21.98 5.22 -5.72
C THR A 80 20.90 4.13 -5.73
N PRO A 81 21.15 2.97 -6.39
CA PRO A 81 20.24 1.83 -6.35
C PRO A 81 19.92 1.31 -4.94
N ASP A 82 20.83 1.49 -3.97
CA ASP A 82 20.64 1.05 -2.59
C ASP A 82 19.45 1.74 -1.91
N ASN A 83 19.10 2.95 -2.38
CA ASN A 83 17.97 3.71 -1.86
C ASN A 83 16.59 3.10 -2.20
N VAL A 84 16.52 2.03 -2.98
CA VAL A 84 15.23 1.42 -3.36
C VAL A 84 14.63 0.60 -2.20
N PHE A 85 15.48 -0.10 -1.44
CA PHE A 85 15.05 -1.01 -0.37
C PHE A 85 15.59 -0.59 1.01
N ASP A 86 16.10 0.63 1.15
CA ASP A 86 16.60 1.20 2.41
C ASP A 86 15.50 1.52 3.44
N GLN A 87 14.22 1.32 3.08
CA GLN A 87 13.03 1.62 3.87
C GLN A 87 12.93 3.08 4.31
N ASN A 88 13.65 3.98 3.63
CA ASN A 88 13.63 5.40 3.90
C ASN A 88 12.76 6.11 2.86
N SER A 89 11.75 6.80 3.36
CA SER A 89 10.75 7.46 2.55
C SER A 89 11.23 8.79 1.93
N THR A 90 12.41 9.28 2.35
CA THR A 90 13.00 10.55 1.90
C THR A 90 14.12 10.39 0.89
N THR A 91 14.64 9.18 0.71
CA THR A 91 15.64 8.82 -0.30
C THR A 91 14.95 8.25 -1.55
N LYS A 92 15.70 8.17 -2.64
CA LYS A 92 15.22 7.60 -3.91
C LYS A 92 16.38 7.12 -4.75
N TYR A 93 16.09 6.21 -5.67
CA TYR A 93 16.95 5.91 -6.81
C TYR A 93 16.57 6.81 -8.00
N ASN A 94 17.56 7.40 -8.67
CA ASN A 94 17.34 8.26 -9.82
C ASN A 94 18.28 7.91 -10.98
N SER A 95 17.72 7.25 -11.99
CA SER A 95 18.43 6.91 -13.22
C SER A 95 18.17 7.95 -14.30
N TYR A 96 19.22 8.37 -15.01
CA TYR A 96 19.07 9.26 -16.16
C TYR A 96 18.56 8.52 -17.40
N GLY A 97 18.76 7.20 -17.48
CA GLY A 97 18.31 6.38 -18.60
C GLY A 97 18.86 6.87 -19.93
N VAL A 98 17.96 7.25 -20.85
CA VAL A 98 18.31 7.82 -22.17
C VAL A 98 18.78 9.28 -22.13
N CYS A 99 18.78 9.91 -20.96
CA CYS A 99 19.21 11.30 -20.76
C CYS A 99 20.55 11.39 -20.02
N ASN A 100 21.04 12.62 -19.87
CA ASN A 100 22.12 12.99 -18.96
C ASN A 100 21.61 14.05 -17.95
N ILE A 101 22.47 14.53 -17.06
CA ILE A 101 22.10 15.52 -16.02
C ILE A 101 21.54 16.83 -16.62
N THR A 102 22.06 17.28 -17.75
CA THR A 102 21.65 18.54 -18.42
C THR A 102 20.20 18.48 -18.89
N PHE A 103 19.76 17.30 -19.33
CA PHE A 103 18.38 17.07 -19.75
C PHE A 103 17.54 16.39 -18.67
N GLY A 104 18.06 16.25 -17.45
CA GLY A 104 17.50 15.43 -16.38
C GLY A 104 16.11 15.82 -15.87
N ASN A 105 15.42 16.78 -16.50
CA ASN A 105 14.04 17.17 -16.22
C ASN A 105 13.08 16.86 -17.39
N ALA A 106 13.58 16.33 -18.51
CA ALA A 106 12.72 16.03 -19.64
C ALA A 106 11.86 14.77 -19.39
N PRO A 107 10.65 14.69 -19.96
CA PRO A 107 9.72 13.58 -19.71
C PRO A 107 10.28 12.19 -20.06
N GLN A 108 11.15 12.10 -21.07
CA GLN A 108 11.76 10.85 -21.50
C GLN A 108 12.91 10.37 -20.59
N CYS A 109 13.34 11.16 -19.60
CA CYS A 109 14.45 10.77 -18.75
C CYS A 109 14.03 9.71 -17.73
N GLY A 110 14.88 8.71 -17.55
CA GLY A 110 14.54 7.51 -16.78
C GLY A 110 13.84 6.41 -17.59
N LEU A 111 13.52 6.64 -18.87
CA LEU A 111 13.03 5.55 -19.75
C LEU A 111 14.09 4.47 -19.96
N ASN A 112 13.61 3.23 -20.15
CA ASN A 112 14.43 2.03 -20.36
C ASN A 112 15.45 1.82 -19.24
N THR A 113 15.01 2.01 -18.01
CA THR A 113 15.80 1.79 -16.79
C THR A 113 15.13 0.72 -15.94
N GLY A 114 15.90 0.12 -15.06
CA GLY A 114 15.40 -0.93 -14.19
C GLY A 114 16.33 -1.19 -13.02
N LEU A 115 16.01 -2.26 -12.30
CA LEU A 115 16.77 -2.73 -11.17
C LEU A 115 16.99 -4.23 -11.32
N TYR A 116 18.13 -4.69 -10.84
CA TYR A 116 18.47 -6.10 -10.75
C TYR A 116 18.98 -6.39 -9.34
N LEU A 117 18.47 -7.47 -8.75
CA LEU A 117 18.96 -8.00 -7.49
C LEU A 117 18.70 -9.51 -7.42
N THR A 118 19.52 -10.18 -6.63
CA THR A 118 19.22 -11.53 -6.14
C THR A 118 18.75 -11.38 -4.71
N LEU A 119 17.50 -11.80 -4.43
CA LEU A 119 16.94 -11.73 -3.09
C LEU A 119 17.80 -12.53 -2.10
N GLN A 120 18.23 -11.90 -1.02
CA GLN A 120 19.01 -12.56 0.03
C GLN A 120 18.27 -13.74 0.68
N GLN A 121 16.93 -13.70 0.67
CA GLN A 121 16.06 -14.75 1.20
C GLN A 121 15.91 -15.96 0.26
N GLY A 122 16.51 -15.92 -0.93
CA GLY A 122 16.39 -16.94 -1.96
C GLY A 122 15.15 -16.74 -2.85
N ALA A 123 14.79 -17.80 -3.58
CA ALA A 123 13.67 -17.76 -4.52
C ALA A 123 12.33 -17.69 -3.77
N LEU A 124 11.52 -16.69 -4.10
CA LEU A 124 10.21 -16.45 -3.50
C LEU A 124 9.15 -16.20 -4.59
N LEU A 125 7.90 -16.49 -4.26
CA LEU A 125 6.78 -16.19 -5.15
C LEU A 125 6.44 -14.69 -5.09
N LEU A 126 6.67 -13.97 -6.19
CA LEU A 126 6.22 -12.60 -6.34
C LEU A 126 4.70 -12.56 -6.54
N THR A 127 3.98 -12.00 -5.58
CA THR A 127 2.51 -11.88 -5.63
C THR A 127 2.02 -10.47 -5.95
N GLY A 128 2.90 -9.47 -5.80
CA GLY A 128 2.58 -8.07 -6.08
C GLY A 128 3.79 -7.19 -5.93
N ILE A 129 3.72 -6.02 -6.56
CA ILE A 129 4.78 -5.00 -6.54
C ILE A 129 4.16 -3.73 -6.02
N ARG A 130 4.90 -3.04 -5.17
CA ARG A 130 4.57 -1.70 -4.71
C ARG A 130 5.82 -0.86 -4.80
N PHE A 131 5.70 0.30 -5.45
CA PHE A 131 6.72 1.32 -5.44
C PHE A 131 6.11 2.65 -5.03
N ARG A 132 6.94 3.51 -4.45
CA ARG A 132 6.61 4.91 -4.21
C ARG A 132 7.21 5.72 -5.34
N THR A 133 6.42 6.59 -5.95
CA THR A 133 6.95 7.50 -6.95
C THR A 133 7.88 8.52 -6.31
N ALA A 134 8.87 8.98 -7.08
CA ALA A 134 9.82 9.95 -6.58
C ALA A 134 9.15 11.29 -6.28
N ASN A 135 9.73 12.07 -5.38
CA ASN A 135 9.34 13.47 -5.13
C ASN A 135 9.86 14.42 -6.23
N SER A 136 9.73 14.04 -7.51
CA SER A 136 10.23 14.80 -8.65
C SER A 136 9.11 15.24 -9.59
N LEU A 137 9.30 15.14 -10.91
CA LEU A 137 8.29 15.51 -11.90
C LEU A 137 7.30 14.36 -12.08
N PRO A 138 5.99 14.52 -11.77
CA PRO A 138 5.00 13.44 -11.85
C PRO A 138 4.89 12.81 -13.23
N VAL A 139 5.21 13.56 -14.30
CA VAL A 139 5.21 13.06 -15.68
C VAL A 139 6.22 11.92 -15.93
N ARG A 140 7.18 11.73 -15.02
CA ARG A 140 8.20 10.68 -15.09
C ARG A 140 7.92 9.50 -14.16
N ASP A 141 6.79 9.50 -13.48
CA ASP A 141 6.40 8.38 -12.64
C ASP A 141 6.18 7.13 -13.51
N PRO A 142 6.61 5.94 -13.07
CA PRO A 142 6.46 4.73 -13.87
C PRO A 142 4.99 4.42 -14.18
N ILE A 143 4.65 4.36 -15.47
CA ILE A 143 3.31 3.96 -15.95
C ILE A 143 3.23 2.48 -16.33
N THR A 144 4.37 1.89 -16.66
CA THR A 144 4.50 0.49 -17.07
C THR A 144 5.79 -0.06 -16.49
N ILE A 145 5.72 -1.28 -15.97
CA ILE A 145 6.89 -2.04 -15.54
C ILE A 145 6.83 -3.44 -16.14
N THR A 146 7.99 -4.03 -16.36
CA THR A 146 8.14 -5.46 -16.66
C THR A 146 8.93 -6.08 -15.52
N VAL A 147 8.54 -7.28 -15.09
CA VAL A 147 9.30 -8.07 -14.12
C VAL A 147 9.69 -9.39 -14.73
N GLU A 148 10.96 -9.71 -14.55
CA GLU A 148 11.64 -10.88 -15.12
C GLU A 148 12.50 -11.49 -14.02
N GLY A 149 12.59 -12.82 -14.00
CA GLY A 149 13.31 -13.61 -13.00
C GLY A 149 13.37 -15.07 -13.38
#